data_AF-H9UJE1-F1
#
_entry.id   AF-H9UJE1-F1
#
_cell.length_a   1.000
_cell.length_b   1.000
_cell.length_c   1.000
_cell.angle_alpha   90.00
_cell.angle_beta   90.00
_cell.angle_gamma   90.00
#
_symmetry.space_group_name_H-M   'P 1'
#
loop_
_entity.id
_entity.type
_entity.pdbx_description
1 polymer ?
#
loop_
_entity_poly.entity_id
_entity_poly.type
_entity_poly.pdbx_seq_one_letter_code
_entity_poly.pdbx_strand_id
1 'polypeptide(L)' 'MAQQTKKKTPVRQPQQVERATAAPTETPEKPSRKKIEIELLKVWASPDGIRRPGDTVEVSETVADKLERAGAGRRV' A
#
# COMPACT_ATOMS: atom_id res chain seq x y z
N MET A 1 29.63 -5.46 -58.39
CA MET A 1 29.14 -6.68 -57.72
C MET A 1 29.74 -6.70 -56.33
N ALA A 2 28.88 -6.76 -55.31
CA ALA A 2 29.24 -6.60 -53.90
C ALA A 2 29.54 -7.94 -53.21
N GLN A 3 29.91 -7.84 -51.92
CA GLN A 3 30.06 -8.87 -50.89
C GLN A 3 31.52 -9.32 -50.73
N GLN A 4 32.18 -9.17 -49.58
CA GLN A 4 31.80 -9.85 -48.34
C GLN A 4 32.54 -9.22 -47.14
N THR A 5 31.85 -8.44 -46.30
CA THR A 5 32.36 -8.06 -44.98
C THR A 5 31.88 -9.07 -43.95
N LYS A 6 32.84 -9.78 -43.34
CA LYS A 6 32.61 -10.72 -42.23
C LYS A 6 32.02 -9.95 -41.05
N LYS A 7 30.70 -10.04 -40.86
CA LYS A 7 30.04 -9.56 -39.64
C LYS A 7 30.31 -10.58 -38.53
N LYS A 8 31.26 -10.21 -37.66
CA LYS A 8 31.53 -10.86 -36.38
C LYS A 8 30.26 -10.81 -35.53
N THR A 9 29.51 -11.90 -35.49
CA THR A 9 28.35 -12.08 -34.62
C THR A 9 28.83 -11.98 -33.16
N PRO A 10 28.37 -11.01 -32.36
CA PRO A 10 28.54 -11.13 -30.92
C PRO A 10 27.57 -12.21 -30.45
N VAL A 11 28.11 -13.33 -29.96
CA VAL A 11 27.41 -14.30 -29.14
C VAL A 11 26.67 -13.51 -28.05
N ARG A 12 25.33 -13.48 -28.13
CA ARG A 12 24.51 -13.04 -27.01
C ARG A 12 24.74 -14.05 -25.90
N GLN A 13 25.54 -13.66 -24.90
CA GLN A 13 25.61 -14.38 -23.64
C GLN A 13 24.17 -14.53 -23.10
N PRO A 14 23.79 -15.71 -22.60
CA PRO A 14 22.49 -15.87 -21.97
C PRO A 14 22.43 -14.88 -20.83
N GLN A 15 21.42 -14.01 -20.89
CA GLN A 15 21.11 -13.03 -19.87
C GLN A 15 21.22 -13.73 -18.52
N GLN A 16 22.14 -13.23 -17.69
CA GLN A 16 22.14 -13.48 -16.26
C GLN A 16 20.70 -13.29 -15.82
N VAL A 17 20.00 -14.40 -15.58
CA VAL A 17 18.74 -14.39 -14.87
C VAL A 17 19.16 -14.05 -13.45
N GLU A 18 19.36 -12.76 -13.23
CA GLU A 18 19.28 -12.15 -11.92
C GLU A 18 17.95 -12.66 -11.39
N ARG A 19 18.01 -13.62 -10.47
CA ARG A 19 16.89 -13.99 -9.65
C ARG A 19 16.56 -12.70 -8.89
N ALA A 20 15.73 -11.86 -9.51
CA ALA A 20 14.94 -10.86 -8.83
C ALA A 20 14.13 -11.65 -7.81
N THR A 21 14.76 -11.86 -6.66
CA THR A 21 14.11 -12.28 -5.43
C THR A 21 13.01 -11.26 -5.26
N ALA A 22 11.78 -11.72 -5.46
CA ALA A 22 10.59 -10.90 -5.45
C ALA A 22 10.67 -9.95 -4.25
N ALA A 23 10.45 -8.67 -4.56
CA ALA A 23 10.50 -7.54 -3.64
C ALA A 23 9.90 -7.90 -2.28
N PRO A 24 10.51 -7.52 -1.14
CA PRO A 24 9.66 -7.14 -0.04
C PRO A 24 8.82 -5.98 -0.57
N THR A 25 7.52 -6.23 -0.72
CA THR A 25 6.53 -5.16 -0.81
C THR A 25 6.58 -4.46 0.55
N GLU A 26 7.61 -3.65 0.78
CA GLU A 26 7.64 -2.71 1.87
C GLU A 26 6.54 -1.71 1.55
N THR A 27 5.52 -1.83 2.40
CA THR A 27 4.30 -1.04 2.51
C THR A 27 4.38 0.33 1.87
N PRO A 28 3.34 0.78 1.13
CA PRO A 28 3.30 2.15 0.66
C PRO A 28 3.53 3.07 1.86
N GLU A 29 4.64 3.82 1.83
CA GLU A 29 4.84 4.99 2.66
C GLU A 29 3.66 5.91 2.39
N LYS A 30 2.62 5.75 3.20
CA LYS A 30 1.41 6.55 3.14
C LYS A 30 1.89 7.97 3.43
N PRO A 31 1.49 8.98 2.63
CA PRO A 31 1.85 10.37 2.91
C PRO A 31 1.51 10.63 4.37
N SER A 32 2.34 11.38 5.09
CA SER A 32 2.21 11.72 6.52
C SER A 32 0.84 12.35 6.81
N ARG A 33 -0.20 11.51 6.82
CA ARG A 33 -1.60 11.85 6.98
C ARG A 33 -1.80 11.62 8.46
N LYS A 34 -1.85 12.71 9.22
CA LYS A 34 -2.19 12.71 10.64
C LYS A 34 -3.26 11.64 10.87
N LYS A 35 -2.85 10.60 11.58
CA LYS A 35 -3.77 9.57 12.00
C LYS A 35 -4.37 10.04 13.31
N ILE A 36 -5.67 9.90 13.40
CA ILE A 36 -6.49 10.35 14.51
C ILE A 36 -7.04 9.09 15.17
N GLU A 37 -6.85 8.98 16.48
CA GLU A 37 -7.53 7.97 17.27
C GLU A 37 -8.99 8.36 17.47
N ILE A 38 -9.87 7.40 17.22
CA ILE A 38 -11.29 7.53 17.40
C ILE A 38 -11.75 6.37 18.27
N GLU A 39 -12.47 6.66 19.35
CA GLU A 39 -13.27 5.69 20.06
C GLU A 39 -14.59 5.50 19.30
N LEU A 40 -14.90 4.27 18.92
CA LEU A 40 -16.14 3.96 18.22
C LEU A 40 -17.32 3.99 19.19
N LEU A 41 -18.41 4.64 18.82
CA LEU A 41 -19.67 4.64 19.57
C LEU A 41 -20.68 3.65 19.00
N LYS A 42 -20.40 3.11 17.81
CA LYS A 42 -21.21 2.12 17.10
C LYS A 42 -20.32 1.04 16.50
N VAL A 43 -20.93 -0.09 16.15
CA VAL A 43 -20.25 -1.15 15.40
C VAL A 43 -19.78 -0.59 14.05
N TRP A 44 -18.50 -0.80 13.75
CA TRP A 44 -17.91 -0.40 12.47
C TRP A 44 -17.35 -1.61 11.74
N ALA A 45 -17.87 -1.87 10.54
CA ALA A 45 -17.31 -2.88 9.65
C ALA A 45 -16.22 -2.23 8.77
N SER A 46 -14.98 -2.61 9.02
CA SER A 46 -13.80 -2.23 8.26
C SER A 46 -13.31 -3.41 7.41
N PRO A 47 -12.49 -3.19 6.36
CA PRO A 47 -11.87 -4.29 5.63
C PRO A 47 -11.03 -5.21 6.52
N ASP A 48 -10.46 -4.69 7.61
CA ASP A 48 -9.72 -5.45 8.61
C ASP A 48 -10.60 -6.27 9.58
N GLY A 49 -11.93 -6.05 9.56
CA GLY A 49 -12.88 -6.76 10.42
C GLY A 49 -13.95 -5.87 11.02
N ILE A 50 -14.79 -6.46 11.88
CA ILE A 50 -15.85 -5.76 12.60
C ILE A 50 -15.32 -5.29 13.95
N ARG A 51 -15.39 -3.99 14.20
CA ARG A 51 -15.03 -3.35 15.47
C ARG A 51 -16.27 -2.96 16.26
N ARG A 52 -16.16 -2.98 17.58
CA ARG A 52 -17.30 -2.78 18.49
C ARG A 52 -17.30 -1.36 19.07
N PRO A 53 -18.44 -0.88 19.58
CA PRO A 53 -18.44 0.35 20.37
C PRO A 53 -17.49 0.19 21.59
N GLY A 54 -16.67 1.20 21.83
CA GLY A 54 -15.60 1.22 22.83
C GLY A 54 -14.22 0.82 22.29
N ASP A 55 -14.11 0.29 21.07
CA ASP A 55 -12.81 0.09 20.42
C ASP A 55 -12.21 1.43 20.00
N THR A 56 -10.91 1.60 20.26
CA THR A 56 -10.13 2.71 19.75
C THR A 56 -9.45 2.33 18.44
N VAL A 57 -9.59 3.19 17.44
CA VAL A 57 -9.11 2.95 16.08
C VAL A 57 -8.32 4.12 15.54
N GLU A 58 -7.18 3.80 14.94
CA GLU A 58 -6.37 4.79 14.24
C GLU A 58 -6.86 4.93 12.79
N VAL A 59 -7.45 6.08 12.47
CA VAL A 59 -7.98 6.36 11.12
C VAL A 59 -7.41 7.66 10.57
N SER A 60 -7.57 7.91 9.28
CA SER A 60 -7.20 9.22 8.71
C SER A 60 -8.18 10.30 9.17
N GLU A 61 -7.73 11.56 9.25
CA GLU A 61 -8.56 12.71 9.65
C GLU A 61 -9.91 12.79 8.90
N THR A 62 -9.92 12.50 7.59
CA THR A 62 -11.17 12.46 6.79
C THR A 62 -12.15 11.37 7.24
N VAL A 63 -11.64 10.22 7.69
CA VAL A 63 -12.48 9.11 8.19
C VAL A 63 -12.96 9.43 9.60
N ALA A 64 -12.11 10.01 10.43
CA ALA A 64 -12.47 10.53 11.75
C ALA A 64 -13.63 11.54 11.66
N ASP A 65 -13.52 12.56 10.80
CA ASP A 65 -14.57 13.57 10.60
C ASP A 65 -15.91 12.93 10.17
N LYS A 66 -15.86 11.94 9.27
CA LYS A 66 -17.07 11.20 8.87
C LYS A 66 -17.69 10.41 10.01
N LEU A 67 -16.87 9.74 10.84
CA LEU A 67 -17.35 8.97 11.98
C LEU A 67 -17.97 9.90 13.04
N GLU A 68 -17.34 11.04 13.32
CA GLU A 68 -17.86 12.05 14.25
C GLU A 68 -19.17 12.65 13.75
N ARG A 69 -19.24 13.07 12.48
CA ARG A 69 -20.47 13.62 11.88
C ARG A 69 -21.62 12.62 11.85
N ALA A 70 -21.34 11.33 11.70
CA ALA A 70 -22.34 10.27 11.76
C ALA A 70 -22.77 9.90 13.19
N GLY A 71 -22.14 10.48 14.22
CA GLY A 71 -22.32 10.09 15.61
C GLY A 71 -21.92 8.62 15.85
N ALA A 72 -20.93 8.14 15.12
CA ALA A 72 -20.44 6.76 15.16
C ALA A 72 -19.07 6.64 15.86
N GLY A 73 -18.41 7.76 16.17
CA GLY A 73 -17.18 7.79 16.95
C GLY A 73 -16.88 9.17 17.53
N ARG A 74 -15.94 9.26 18.46
CA ARG A 74 -15.38 10.52 18.98
C ARG A 74 -13.85 10.47 19.02
N ARG A 75 -13.19 11.62 18.87
CA ARG A 75 -11.74 11.72 19.10
C ARG A 75 -11.38 11.48 20.57
N VAL A 76 -10.27 10.78 20.77
CA VAL A 76 -9.66 10.51 22.08
C VAL A 76 -8.22 10.99 22.13
#